data_AF-A0A8J9RDK7-F1
#
_entry.id   AF-A0A8J9RDK7-F1
#
_cell.length_a   1.000
_cell.length_b   1.000
_cell.length_c   1.000
_cell.angle_alpha   90.00
_cell.angle_beta   90.00
_cell.angle_gamma   90.00
#
_symmetry.space_group_name_H-M   'P 1'
#
loop_
_entity.id
_entity.type
_entity.pdbx_description
1 polymer ?
#
loop_
_entity_poly.entity_id
_entity_poly.type
_entity_poly.pdbx_seq_one_letter_code
_entity_poly.pdbx_strand_id
1 'polypeptide(L)'
;MSGRLCILTVAALVAAARMASAAPVTKAVQPFNSIRVCQPFNVLVSPSSQANQYQIVLDADDSVGRALQASVSGGVLSLGVSGRFSTNNPIKLTVQLPASQLQRIEVKPATAVQVVVLGNFTPSSFTAINSGVSTIQIKGLTSNNVQLQNTGTGDIIFRGPIPSVSILSSGTGTVYVSGVTKSVNVNLSGIGNAVIDAASDGVSITGQATGLANVYYNRGTCNVQSQFFGSPCNQGSVSIPTTGVQWTCGIRLDGTFNCTYNSGTIIGPDGSSTIISGGPGTSQSSSSGGGTSTTFSSGTGSAFAAGSASAGRPFGIFGQTFTSGPGVQQSSTTSSTGGQSLCSSSVSQQDRTMANLYQILQDTDDSGKSETMPALQMYAVL
;
A
#
# COMPACT_ATOMS: atom_id res chain seq x y z
N MET A 1 -44.30 55.19 38.71
CA MET A 1 -43.11 54.99 37.85
C MET A 1 -42.91 53.50 37.66
N SER A 2 -43.37 52.96 36.53
CA SER A 2 -43.38 51.52 36.28
C SER A 2 -42.75 51.26 34.91
N GLY A 3 -41.44 50.99 34.92
CA GLY A 3 -40.67 50.67 33.72
C GLY A 3 -40.69 49.17 33.46
N ARG A 4 -41.28 48.75 32.34
CA ARG A 4 -41.21 47.37 31.85
C ARG A 4 -40.06 47.24 30.86
N LEU A 5 -39.02 46.53 31.29
CA LEU A 5 -37.86 46.15 30.49
C LEU A 5 -38.25 44.96 29.60
N CYS A 6 -38.30 45.18 28.28
CA CYS A 6 -38.61 44.15 27.29
C CYS A 6 -37.30 43.51 26.83
N ILE A 7 -37.02 42.28 27.28
CA ILE A 7 -35.83 41.51 26.88
C ILE A 7 -36.15 40.82 25.55
N LEU A 8 -35.49 41.25 24.48
CA LEU A 8 -35.57 40.64 23.15
C LEU A 8 -34.47 39.56 23.04
N THR A 9 -34.85 38.29 23.10
CA THR A 9 -33.94 37.16 22.92
C THR A 9 -33.81 36.84 21.42
N VAL A 10 -32.66 37.16 20.82
CA VAL A 10 -32.35 36.80 19.43
C VAL A 10 -31.81 35.37 19.40
N ALA A 11 -32.63 34.42 18.97
CA ALA A 11 -32.20 33.05 18.71
C ALA A 11 -31.55 32.97 17.32
N ALA A 12 -30.22 32.94 17.27
CA ALA A 12 -29.48 32.69 16.05
C ALA A 12 -29.48 31.19 15.71
N LEU A 13 -30.29 30.80 14.72
CA LEU A 13 -30.23 29.46 14.12
C LEU A 13 -28.99 29.37 13.23
N VAL A 14 -27.89 28.80 13.74
CA VAL A 14 -26.75 28.42 12.90
C VAL A 14 -27.09 27.09 12.23
N ALA A 15 -27.63 27.15 11.01
CA ALA A 15 -27.77 25.97 10.17
C ALA A 15 -26.37 25.54 9.69
N ALA A 16 -25.74 24.62 10.43
CA ALA A 16 -24.52 23.96 9.98
C ALA A 16 -24.87 23.09 8.77
N ALA A 17 -24.62 23.62 7.56
CA ALA A 17 -24.66 22.84 6.34
C ALA A 17 -23.59 21.74 6.43
N ARG A 18 -24.00 20.54 6.84
CA ARG A 18 -23.16 19.35 6.71
C ARG A 18 -23.02 19.10 5.21
N MET A 19 -21.81 19.32 4.68
CA MET A 19 -21.46 18.84 3.35
C MET A 19 -21.60 17.32 3.39
N ALA A 20 -22.71 16.81 2.86
CA ALA A 20 -22.91 15.39 2.70
C ALA A 20 -21.80 14.88 1.77
N SER A 21 -21.03 13.91 2.23
CA SER A 21 -20.06 13.21 1.38
C SER A 21 -20.80 12.69 0.15
N ALA A 22 -20.26 12.93 -1.04
CA ALA A 22 -20.80 12.34 -2.25
C ALA A 22 -20.86 10.82 -2.09
N ALA A 23 -21.89 10.19 -2.65
CA ALA A 23 -21.97 8.73 -2.64
C ALA A 23 -20.75 8.14 -3.38
N PRO A 24 -20.23 6.97 -2.95
CA PRO A 24 -19.12 6.33 -3.63
C PRO A 24 -19.40 6.13 -5.13
N VAL A 25 -18.43 6.47 -5.97
CA VAL A 25 -18.49 6.31 -7.42
C VAL A 25 -17.97 4.93 -7.79
N THR A 26 -18.84 4.10 -8.36
CA THR A 26 -18.47 2.77 -8.86
C THR A 26 -18.32 2.80 -10.38
N LYS A 27 -17.19 2.31 -10.88
CA LYS A 27 -16.89 2.19 -12.31
C LYS A 27 -16.54 0.75 -12.65
N ALA A 28 -17.36 0.11 -13.48
CA ALA A 28 -17.01 -1.15 -14.11
C ALA A 28 -15.83 -0.94 -15.09
N VAL A 29 -14.91 -1.90 -15.13
CA VAL A 29 -13.75 -1.88 -16.02
C VAL A 29 -13.63 -3.20 -16.78
N GLN A 30 -12.85 -3.20 -17.86
CA GLN A 30 -12.55 -4.42 -18.60
C GLN A 30 -11.82 -5.44 -17.71
N PRO A 31 -11.93 -6.75 -17.98
CA PRO A 31 -11.22 -7.78 -17.22
C PRO A 31 -9.70 -7.53 -17.17
N PHE A 32 -9.10 -7.75 -16.00
CA PHE A 32 -7.68 -7.61 -15.75
C PHE A 32 -7.20 -8.63 -14.72
N ASN A 33 -5.94 -9.02 -14.79
CA ASN A 33 -5.29 -9.92 -13.82
C ASN A 33 -4.09 -9.26 -13.13
N SER A 34 -3.72 -8.07 -13.57
CA SER A 34 -2.58 -7.30 -13.09
C SER A 34 -3.02 -5.89 -12.73
N ILE A 35 -2.52 -5.34 -11.63
CA ILE A 35 -2.77 -3.96 -11.21
C ILE A 35 -1.45 -3.21 -11.14
N ARG A 36 -1.41 -2.04 -11.76
CA ARG A 36 -0.28 -1.11 -11.72
C ARG A 36 -0.71 0.21 -11.06
N VAL A 37 -0.04 0.58 -9.98
CA VAL A 37 -0.36 1.72 -9.12
C VAL A 37 0.72 2.80 -9.26
N CYS A 38 0.32 3.99 -9.71
CA CYS A 38 1.24 5.10 -10.00
C CYS A 38 0.74 6.45 -9.43
N GLN A 39 -0.50 6.50 -8.94
CA GLN A 39 -1.07 7.65 -8.26
C GLN A 39 -0.50 7.82 -6.83
N PRO A 40 -0.51 9.05 -6.27
CA PRO A 40 0.09 9.36 -4.97
C PRO A 40 -0.90 9.21 -3.80
N PHE A 41 -1.75 8.19 -3.83
CA PHE A 41 -2.64 7.86 -2.71
C PHE A 41 -2.91 6.37 -2.62
N ASN A 42 -3.34 5.96 -1.42
CA ASN A 42 -3.42 4.56 -1.02
C ASN A 42 -4.52 3.80 -1.77
N VAL A 43 -4.31 2.49 -1.94
CA VAL A 43 -5.21 1.59 -2.68
C VAL A 43 -5.53 0.38 -1.84
N LEU A 44 -6.82 0.03 -1.79
CA LEU A 44 -7.27 -1.27 -1.33
C LEU A 44 -7.59 -2.17 -2.53
N VAL A 45 -7.10 -3.40 -2.51
CA VAL A 45 -7.45 -4.45 -3.46
C VAL A 45 -8.18 -5.53 -2.69
N SER A 46 -9.37 -5.91 -3.16
CA SER A 46 -10.21 -6.91 -2.50
C SER A 46 -10.88 -7.83 -3.53
N PRO A 47 -11.17 -9.09 -3.19
CA PRO A 47 -11.90 -9.95 -4.10
C PRO A 47 -13.33 -9.41 -4.29
N SER A 48 -13.86 -9.54 -5.50
CA SER A 48 -15.27 -9.34 -5.74
C SER A 48 -16.08 -10.54 -5.23
N SER A 49 -17.30 -10.28 -4.74
CA SER A 49 -18.31 -11.29 -4.42
C SER A 49 -18.91 -11.96 -5.66
N GLN A 50 -18.71 -11.39 -6.85
CA GLN A 50 -19.23 -11.89 -8.12
C GLN A 50 -18.10 -12.39 -9.03
N ALA A 51 -18.27 -13.58 -9.61
CA ALA A 51 -17.23 -14.28 -10.37
C ALA A 51 -16.72 -13.53 -11.63
N ASN A 52 -17.49 -12.56 -12.14
CA ASN A 52 -17.17 -11.82 -13.37
C ASN A 52 -17.18 -10.31 -13.18
N GLN A 53 -17.08 -9.82 -11.94
CA GLN A 53 -17.13 -8.39 -11.67
C GLN A 53 -15.73 -7.82 -11.50
N TYR A 54 -15.42 -6.85 -12.35
CA TYR A 54 -14.20 -6.06 -12.33
C TYR A 54 -14.61 -4.60 -12.17
N GLN A 55 -14.26 -4.00 -11.04
CA GLN A 55 -14.68 -2.63 -10.76
C GLN A 55 -13.70 -1.86 -9.89
N ILE A 56 -13.84 -0.55 -10.00
CA ILE A 56 -13.18 0.44 -9.15
C ILE A 56 -14.27 1.17 -8.38
N VAL A 57 -14.10 1.27 -7.06
CA VAL A 57 -14.99 2.04 -6.18
C VAL A 57 -14.17 3.17 -5.58
N LEU A 58 -14.59 4.41 -5.79
CA LEU A 58 -13.95 5.60 -5.27
C LEU A 58 -14.90 6.35 -4.35
N ASP A 59 -14.54 6.46 -3.07
CA ASP A 59 -15.18 7.35 -2.10
C ASP A 59 -14.22 8.50 -1.79
N ALA A 60 -14.47 9.67 -2.41
CA ALA A 60 -13.65 10.88 -2.36
C ALA A 60 -14.44 12.08 -2.90
N ASP A 61 -13.85 13.29 -2.87
CA ASP A 61 -14.42 14.46 -3.54
C ASP A 61 -14.49 14.28 -5.07
N ASP A 62 -15.50 14.87 -5.72
CA ASP A 62 -15.68 14.80 -7.18
C ASP A 62 -14.44 15.27 -7.96
N SER A 63 -13.67 16.20 -7.41
CA SER A 63 -12.42 16.69 -8.01
C SER A 63 -11.37 15.59 -8.12
N VAL A 64 -11.30 14.69 -7.13
CA VAL A 64 -10.44 13.50 -7.14
C VAL A 64 -10.92 12.52 -8.20
N GLY A 65 -12.25 12.27 -8.26
CA GLY A 65 -12.84 11.38 -9.26
C GLY A 65 -12.61 11.82 -10.69
N ARG A 66 -12.68 13.12 -10.98
CA ARG A 66 -12.36 13.68 -12.30
C ARG A 66 -10.87 13.59 -12.66
N ALA A 67 -10.00 13.65 -11.66
CA ALA A 67 -8.55 13.56 -11.85
C ALA A 67 -8.05 12.11 -11.96
N LEU A 68 -8.77 11.13 -11.40
CA LEU A 68 -8.41 9.72 -11.45
C LEU A 68 -8.44 9.18 -12.88
N GLN A 69 -7.31 8.63 -13.31
CA GLN A 69 -7.17 7.91 -14.57
C GLN A 69 -7.10 6.41 -14.31
N ALA A 70 -8.01 5.67 -14.92
CA ALA A 70 -8.04 4.22 -14.87
C ALA A 70 -8.23 3.66 -16.29
N SER A 71 -7.28 2.85 -16.73
CA SER A 71 -7.32 2.19 -18.05
C SER A 71 -6.87 0.74 -17.93
N VAL A 72 -7.46 -0.14 -18.75
CA VAL A 72 -7.09 -1.55 -18.83
C VAL A 72 -6.49 -1.79 -20.20
N SER A 73 -5.26 -2.30 -20.26
CA SER A 73 -4.59 -2.67 -21.50
C SER A 73 -3.75 -3.93 -21.28
N GLY A 74 -3.89 -4.93 -22.17
CA GLY A 74 -3.17 -6.20 -22.06
C GLY A 74 -3.40 -6.94 -20.74
N GLY A 75 -4.60 -6.84 -20.16
CA GLY A 75 -4.93 -7.44 -18.85
C GLY A 75 -4.35 -6.69 -17.65
N VAL A 76 -3.76 -5.50 -17.85
CA VAL A 76 -3.20 -4.66 -16.78
C VAL A 76 -4.12 -3.46 -16.54
N LEU A 77 -4.69 -3.36 -15.35
CA LEU A 77 -5.33 -2.14 -14.84
C LEU A 77 -4.24 -1.15 -14.40
N SER A 78 -4.11 -0.03 -15.11
CA SER A 78 -3.22 1.06 -14.74
C SER A 78 -4.00 2.16 -14.03
N LEU A 79 -3.55 2.52 -12.84
CA LEU A 79 -4.09 3.60 -12.01
C LEU A 79 -3.11 4.77 -11.98
N GLY A 80 -3.61 5.95 -12.29
CA GLY A 80 -2.86 7.21 -12.27
C GLY A 80 -3.78 8.38 -12.01
N VAL A 81 -3.22 9.59 -12.03
CA VAL A 81 -4.00 10.83 -11.89
C VAL A 81 -3.47 11.88 -12.85
N SER A 82 -4.35 12.76 -13.33
CA SER A 82 -3.96 13.92 -14.12
C SER A 82 -4.86 15.11 -13.82
N GLY A 83 -4.26 16.29 -13.84
CA GLY A 83 -4.92 17.56 -13.55
C GLY A 83 -4.60 18.05 -12.14
N ARG A 84 -5.54 18.81 -11.60
CA ARG A 84 -5.38 19.46 -10.29
C ARG A 84 -6.58 19.21 -9.42
N PHE A 85 -6.33 18.89 -8.15
CA PHE A 85 -7.36 18.81 -7.13
C PHE A 85 -6.78 19.15 -5.77
N SER A 86 -7.66 19.51 -4.84
CA SER A 86 -7.35 19.61 -3.43
C SER A 86 -8.51 18.98 -2.68
N THR A 87 -8.20 18.15 -1.70
CA THR A 87 -9.20 17.48 -0.86
C THR A 87 -8.71 17.40 0.56
N ASN A 88 -9.61 17.66 1.51
CA ASN A 88 -9.39 17.36 2.93
C ASN A 88 -10.05 16.04 3.35
N ASN A 89 -10.90 15.48 2.48
CA ASN A 89 -11.59 14.24 2.74
C ASN A 89 -10.68 13.03 2.44
N PRO A 90 -10.87 11.89 3.13
CA PRO A 90 -10.18 10.66 2.80
C PRO A 90 -10.45 10.23 1.36
N ILE A 91 -9.41 9.81 0.64
CA ILE A 91 -9.51 9.20 -0.68
C ILE A 91 -9.50 7.69 -0.49
N LYS A 92 -10.66 7.05 -0.62
CA LYS A 92 -10.79 5.58 -0.53
C LYS A 92 -10.94 4.98 -1.91
N LEU A 93 -9.83 4.54 -2.50
CA LEU A 93 -9.82 3.83 -3.77
C LEU A 93 -9.77 2.31 -3.52
N THR A 94 -10.84 1.61 -3.92
CA THR A 94 -10.93 0.15 -3.84
C THR A 94 -10.99 -0.45 -5.24
N VAL A 95 -10.15 -1.44 -5.51
CA VAL A 95 -10.15 -2.25 -6.73
C VAL A 95 -10.70 -3.64 -6.40
N GLN A 96 -11.66 -4.10 -7.22
CA GLN A 96 -12.30 -5.40 -7.07
C GLN A 96 -12.20 -6.22 -8.35
N LEU A 97 -11.89 -7.50 -8.18
CA LEU A 97 -11.77 -8.50 -9.23
C LEU A 97 -12.02 -9.91 -8.65
N PRO A 98 -12.31 -10.94 -9.47
CA PRO A 98 -12.54 -12.28 -8.96
C PRO A 98 -11.32 -12.86 -8.23
N ALA A 99 -11.56 -13.67 -7.19
CA ALA A 99 -10.51 -14.16 -6.28
C ALA A 99 -9.39 -14.98 -6.95
N SER A 100 -9.66 -15.62 -8.10
CA SER A 100 -8.67 -16.40 -8.86
C SER A 100 -7.86 -15.59 -9.86
N GLN A 101 -8.19 -14.31 -10.07
CA GLN A 101 -7.67 -13.51 -11.18
C GLN A 101 -6.49 -12.62 -10.81
N LEU A 102 -6.27 -12.33 -9.51
CA LEU A 102 -5.19 -11.44 -9.10
C LEU A 102 -3.81 -12.13 -9.21
N GLN A 103 -3.11 -11.92 -10.31
CA GLN A 103 -1.79 -12.52 -10.57
C GLN A 103 -0.64 -11.55 -10.25
N ARG A 104 -0.86 -10.24 -10.36
CA ARG A 104 0.23 -9.27 -10.23
C ARG A 104 -0.19 -7.93 -9.62
N ILE A 105 0.65 -7.42 -8.71
CA ILE A 105 0.63 -6.04 -8.22
C ILE A 105 1.98 -5.39 -8.53
N GLU A 106 1.95 -4.22 -9.18
CA GLU A 106 3.14 -3.43 -9.47
C GLU A 106 2.93 -1.99 -8.97
N VAL A 107 3.80 -1.51 -8.08
CA VAL A 107 3.67 -0.21 -7.41
C VAL A 107 4.87 0.65 -7.75
N LYS A 108 4.63 1.76 -8.46
CA LYS A 108 5.68 2.67 -8.98
C LYS A 108 5.40 4.16 -8.69
N PRO A 109 4.86 4.52 -7.51
CA PRO A 109 4.60 5.92 -7.19
C PRO A 109 5.92 6.66 -6.96
N ALA A 110 5.91 7.95 -7.26
CA ALA A 110 7.00 8.85 -6.92
C ALA A 110 6.94 9.37 -5.47
N THR A 111 5.87 9.06 -4.73
CA THR A 111 5.69 9.42 -3.31
C THR A 111 5.27 8.21 -2.49
N ALA A 112 5.39 8.32 -1.16
CA ALA A 112 4.95 7.31 -0.22
C ALA A 112 3.47 6.95 -0.41
N VAL A 113 3.20 5.71 -0.82
CA VAL A 113 1.83 5.15 -0.84
C VAL A 113 1.79 3.78 -0.18
N GLN A 114 0.60 3.38 0.24
CA GLN A 114 0.30 2.05 0.73
C GLN A 114 -0.66 1.36 -0.23
N VAL A 115 -0.31 0.14 -0.64
CA VAL A 115 -1.22 -0.77 -1.36
C VAL A 115 -1.52 -1.94 -0.45
N VAL A 116 -2.79 -2.15 -0.13
CA VAL A 116 -3.22 -3.26 0.72
C VAL A 116 -4.07 -4.21 -0.10
N VAL A 117 -3.66 -5.47 -0.18
CA VAL A 117 -4.41 -6.59 -0.73
C VAL A 117 -5.03 -7.34 0.45
N LEU A 118 -6.36 -7.37 0.52
CA LEU A 118 -7.12 -8.08 1.53
C LEU A 118 -7.87 -9.26 0.92
N GLY A 119 -8.09 -10.28 1.74
CA GLY A 119 -9.06 -11.34 1.48
C GLY A 119 -8.45 -12.59 0.87
N ASN A 120 -9.34 -13.53 0.54
CA ASN A 120 -9.00 -14.91 0.15
C ASN A 120 -8.73 -15.02 -1.36
N PHE A 121 -7.77 -14.23 -1.87
CA PHE A 121 -7.30 -14.42 -3.23
C PHE A 121 -6.61 -15.79 -3.35
N THR A 122 -6.93 -16.54 -4.41
CA THR A 122 -6.41 -17.89 -4.69
C THR A 122 -5.86 -18.02 -6.11
N PRO A 123 -4.94 -17.15 -6.57
CA PRO A 123 -4.32 -17.31 -7.87
C PRO A 123 -3.36 -18.51 -7.88
N SER A 124 -3.10 -19.08 -9.05
CA SER A 124 -2.12 -20.17 -9.20
C SER A 124 -0.68 -19.70 -8.97
N SER A 125 -0.38 -18.46 -9.35
CA SER A 125 0.87 -17.74 -9.09
C SER A 125 0.59 -16.26 -8.79
N PHE A 126 1.43 -15.65 -7.97
CA PHE A 126 1.29 -14.25 -7.60
C PHE A 126 2.64 -13.53 -7.59
N THR A 127 2.67 -12.31 -8.13
CA THR A 127 3.85 -11.44 -8.12
C THR A 127 3.52 -10.08 -7.52
N ALA A 128 4.31 -9.62 -6.54
CA ALA A 128 4.27 -8.26 -6.03
C ALA A 128 5.58 -7.54 -6.33
N ILE A 129 5.51 -6.37 -6.95
CA ILE A 129 6.67 -5.54 -7.29
C ILE A 129 6.53 -4.15 -6.69
N ASN A 130 7.49 -3.76 -5.87
CA ASN A 130 7.68 -2.38 -5.43
C ASN A 130 8.90 -1.79 -6.14
N SER A 131 8.69 -0.76 -6.96
CA SER A 131 9.77 0.01 -7.58
C SER A 131 9.65 1.52 -7.32
N GLY A 132 8.81 1.92 -6.37
CA GLY A 132 8.62 3.32 -5.97
C GLY A 132 8.91 3.51 -4.48
N VAL A 133 8.39 4.59 -3.91
CA VAL A 133 8.39 4.80 -2.46
C VAL A 133 7.07 4.25 -1.93
N SER A 134 7.02 3.00 -1.46
CA SER A 134 5.73 2.41 -1.09
C SER A 134 5.81 1.28 -0.07
N THR A 135 4.67 0.96 0.52
CA THR A 135 4.46 -0.28 1.28
C THR A 135 3.39 -1.12 0.60
N ILE A 136 3.73 -2.36 0.25
CA ILE A 136 2.77 -3.34 -0.26
C ILE A 136 2.43 -4.31 0.87
N GLN A 137 1.16 -4.45 1.22
CA GLN A 137 0.68 -5.41 2.20
C GLN A 137 -0.23 -6.42 1.53
N ILE A 138 0.03 -7.71 1.72
CA ILE A 138 -0.79 -8.80 1.22
C ILE A 138 -1.21 -9.65 2.42
N LYS A 139 -2.52 -9.83 2.60
CA LYS A 139 -3.09 -10.57 3.72
C LYS A 139 -4.14 -11.57 3.26
N GLY A 140 -3.93 -12.84 3.60
CA GLY A 140 -4.89 -13.92 3.33
C GLY A 140 -4.82 -14.50 1.91
N LEU A 141 -3.81 -14.11 1.12
CA LEU A 141 -3.59 -14.66 -0.21
C LEU A 141 -2.99 -16.07 -0.12
N THR A 142 -3.58 -17.02 -0.84
CA THR A 142 -3.07 -18.38 -0.99
C THR A 142 -2.62 -18.58 -2.44
N SER A 143 -1.38 -19.01 -2.65
CA SER A 143 -0.84 -19.26 -3.99
C SER A 143 0.24 -20.34 -3.90
N ASN A 144 0.41 -21.12 -4.97
CA ASN A 144 1.48 -22.13 -5.03
C ASN A 144 2.86 -21.50 -5.17
N ASN A 145 2.93 -20.38 -5.89
CA ASN A 145 4.18 -19.68 -6.20
C ASN A 145 3.99 -18.18 -5.96
N VAL A 146 4.82 -17.63 -5.08
CA VAL A 146 4.85 -16.18 -4.80
C VAL A 146 6.21 -15.62 -5.15
N GLN A 147 6.22 -14.53 -5.92
CA GLN A 147 7.41 -13.74 -6.20
C GLN A 147 7.26 -12.33 -5.63
N LEU A 148 8.21 -11.91 -4.80
CA LEU A 148 8.25 -10.59 -4.19
C LEU A 148 9.50 -9.87 -4.70
N GLN A 149 9.31 -8.73 -5.37
CA GLN A 149 10.40 -7.93 -5.92
C GLN A 149 10.40 -6.53 -5.33
N ASN A 150 11.47 -6.15 -4.63
CA ASN A 150 11.65 -4.80 -4.11
C ASN A 150 12.89 -4.15 -4.75
N THR A 151 12.66 -3.24 -5.69
CA THR A 151 13.73 -2.40 -6.29
C THR A 151 13.61 -0.94 -5.88
N GLY A 152 12.54 -0.56 -5.18
CA GLY A 152 12.26 0.80 -4.73
C GLY A 152 12.72 1.07 -3.30
N THR A 153 12.00 1.99 -2.65
CA THR A 153 12.14 2.28 -1.23
C THR A 153 10.86 1.90 -0.50
N GLY A 154 10.99 1.14 0.58
CA GLY A 154 9.87 0.70 1.42
C GLY A 154 9.68 -0.81 1.38
N ASP A 155 8.57 -1.25 1.95
CA ASP A 155 8.43 -2.63 2.43
C ASP A 155 7.43 -3.43 1.61
N ILE A 156 7.66 -4.74 1.54
CA ILE A 156 6.67 -5.72 1.07
C ILE A 156 6.35 -6.63 2.24
N ILE A 157 5.09 -6.68 2.66
CA ILE A 157 4.61 -7.46 3.80
C ILE A 157 3.64 -8.50 3.28
N PHE A 158 4.07 -9.76 3.20
CA PHE A 158 3.25 -10.89 2.77
C PHE A 158 2.84 -11.75 3.97
N ARG A 159 1.55 -12.01 4.11
CA ARG A 159 0.97 -12.91 5.11
C ARG A 159 -0.04 -13.85 4.48
N GLY A 160 0.29 -15.13 4.45
CA GLY A 160 -0.61 -16.17 3.94
C GLY A 160 0.08 -17.52 3.85
N PRO A 161 -0.69 -18.62 3.80
CA PRO A 161 -0.12 -19.94 3.61
C PRO A 161 0.47 -20.05 2.20
N ILE A 162 1.78 -20.27 2.12
CA ILE A 162 2.47 -20.41 0.83
C ILE A 162 3.49 -21.55 0.88
N PRO A 163 3.50 -22.47 -0.10
CA PRO A 163 4.53 -23.50 -0.16
C PRO A 163 5.91 -22.88 -0.39
N SER A 164 6.03 -22.02 -1.39
CA SER A 164 7.30 -21.48 -1.85
C SER A 164 7.22 -20.00 -2.19
N VAL A 165 8.27 -19.26 -1.83
CA VAL A 165 8.42 -17.84 -2.12
C VAL A 165 9.81 -17.53 -2.69
N SER A 166 9.85 -16.67 -3.71
CA SER A 166 11.09 -16.07 -4.23
C SER A 166 11.11 -14.59 -3.88
N ILE A 167 12.18 -14.15 -3.22
CA ILE A 167 12.42 -12.77 -2.80
C ILE A 167 13.59 -12.22 -3.62
N LEU A 168 13.33 -11.19 -4.42
CA LEU A 168 14.35 -10.39 -5.10
C LEU A 168 14.34 -8.99 -4.52
N SER A 169 15.43 -8.56 -3.88
CA SER A 169 15.52 -7.23 -3.32
C SER A 169 16.84 -6.56 -3.68
N SER A 170 16.77 -5.50 -4.50
CA SER A 170 17.89 -4.62 -4.80
C SER A 170 17.68 -3.21 -4.23
N GLY A 171 16.49 -2.95 -3.67
CA GLY A 171 16.09 -1.65 -3.14
C GLY A 171 16.51 -1.40 -1.70
N THR A 172 15.82 -0.44 -1.10
CA THR A 172 15.92 -0.10 0.32
C THR A 172 14.60 -0.45 1.00
N GLY A 173 14.64 -1.14 2.12
CA GLY A 173 13.44 -1.57 2.84
C GLY A 173 13.40 -3.08 3.04
N THR A 174 12.40 -3.55 3.77
CA THR A 174 12.37 -4.93 4.26
C THR A 174 11.25 -5.72 3.58
N VAL A 175 11.59 -6.93 3.14
CA VAL A 175 10.59 -7.90 2.68
C VAL A 175 10.25 -8.82 3.84
N TYR A 176 9.02 -8.70 4.34
CA TYR A 176 8.47 -9.53 5.40
C TYR A 176 7.60 -10.64 4.80
N VAL A 177 7.83 -11.88 5.20
CA VAL A 177 7.02 -13.03 4.76
C VAL A 177 6.64 -13.88 5.96
N SER A 178 5.36 -14.21 6.09
CA SER A 178 4.84 -15.13 7.11
C SER A 178 3.96 -16.19 6.47
N GLY A 179 4.11 -17.44 6.93
CA GLY A 179 3.29 -18.58 6.50
C GLY A 179 3.92 -19.48 5.44
N VAL A 180 5.25 -19.43 5.26
CA VAL A 180 5.97 -20.32 4.32
C VAL A 180 6.03 -21.74 4.89
N THR A 181 5.69 -22.75 4.07
CA THR A 181 5.65 -24.15 4.53
C THR A 181 6.73 -25.06 3.93
N LYS A 182 7.38 -24.69 2.82
CA LYS A 182 8.44 -25.52 2.20
C LYS A 182 9.75 -24.77 1.98
N SER A 183 9.75 -23.72 1.16
CA SER A 183 11.01 -23.10 0.73
C SER A 183 10.94 -21.58 0.52
N VAL A 184 12.05 -20.93 0.82
CA VAL A 184 12.29 -19.52 0.55
C VAL A 184 13.57 -19.42 -0.28
N ASN A 185 13.49 -18.85 -1.47
CA ASN A 185 14.66 -18.45 -2.24
C ASN A 185 14.86 -16.94 -2.12
N VAL A 186 16.04 -16.50 -1.71
CA VAL A 186 16.35 -15.12 -1.36
C VAL A 186 17.52 -14.61 -2.18
N ASN A 187 17.33 -13.50 -2.90
CA ASN A 187 18.40 -12.79 -3.61
C ASN A 187 18.38 -11.31 -3.20
N LEU A 188 19.35 -10.91 -2.37
CA LEU A 188 19.46 -9.57 -1.80
C LEU A 188 20.75 -8.91 -2.30
N SER A 189 20.62 -7.87 -3.10
CA SER A 189 21.75 -7.07 -3.61
C SER A 189 21.73 -5.61 -3.13
N GLY A 190 20.66 -5.18 -2.47
CA GLY A 190 20.51 -3.84 -1.91
C GLY A 190 20.94 -3.74 -0.44
N ILE A 191 20.36 -2.76 0.27
CA ILE A 191 20.52 -2.57 1.72
C ILE A 191 19.31 -3.16 2.48
N GLY A 192 18.31 -3.63 1.74
CA GLY A 192 17.09 -4.19 2.29
C GLY A 192 17.24 -5.58 2.90
N ASN A 193 16.53 -5.84 4.00
CA ASN A 193 16.56 -7.14 4.69
C ASN A 193 15.39 -8.04 4.24
N ALA A 194 15.52 -9.34 4.51
CA ALA A 194 14.39 -10.27 4.49
C ALA A 194 14.08 -10.72 5.92
N VAL A 195 12.79 -10.74 6.28
CA VAL A 195 12.30 -11.22 7.58
C VAL A 195 11.28 -12.33 7.34
N ILE A 196 11.59 -13.53 7.82
CA ILE A 196 10.87 -14.75 7.51
C ILE A 196 10.30 -15.37 8.79
N ASP A 197 8.97 -15.42 8.85
CA ASP A 197 8.22 -16.16 9.85
C ASP A 197 7.74 -17.49 9.22
N ALA A 198 8.57 -18.52 9.36
CA ALA A 198 8.35 -19.83 8.77
C ALA A 198 7.30 -20.62 9.57
N ALA A 199 6.48 -21.44 8.89
CA ALA A 199 5.43 -22.20 9.54
C ALA A 199 5.97 -23.39 10.38
N SER A 200 7.11 -23.98 9.99
CA SER A 200 7.71 -25.13 10.66
C SER A 200 9.25 -25.14 10.53
N ASP A 201 9.92 -26.00 11.29
CA ASP A 201 11.36 -26.22 11.22
C ASP A 201 11.82 -26.88 9.90
N GLY A 202 10.88 -27.40 9.11
CA GLY A 202 11.17 -28.04 7.82
C GLY A 202 11.39 -27.06 6.66
N VAL A 203 11.26 -25.75 6.89
CA VAL A 203 11.42 -24.74 5.84
C VAL A 203 12.90 -24.56 5.48
N SER A 204 13.21 -24.64 4.18
CA SER A 204 14.55 -24.39 3.63
C SER A 204 14.66 -22.97 3.09
N ILE A 205 15.56 -22.16 3.65
CA ILE A 205 15.85 -20.79 3.24
C ILE A 205 17.21 -20.78 2.52
N THR A 206 17.23 -20.51 1.22
CA THR A 206 18.45 -20.55 0.40
C THR A 206 18.60 -19.32 -0.47
N GLY A 207 19.81 -19.09 -1.00
CA GLY A 207 20.06 -18.07 -2.01
C GLY A 207 21.33 -17.26 -1.73
N GLN A 208 21.30 -15.95 -2.04
CA GLN A 208 22.47 -15.08 -2.01
C GLN A 208 22.15 -13.69 -1.43
N ALA A 209 23.10 -13.15 -0.67
CA ALA A 209 23.09 -11.79 -0.13
C ALA A 209 24.42 -11.10 -0.52
N THR A 210 24.42 -10.39 -1.64
CA THR A 210 25.58 -9.66 -2.17
C THR A 210 25.61 -8.19 -1.75
N GLY A 211 24.50 -7.67 -1.19
CA GLY A 211 24.42 -6.33 -0.63
C GLY A 211 24.64 -6.29 0.89
N LEU A 212 24.40 -5.12 1.50
CA LEU A 212 24.45 -4.91 2.96
C LEU A 212 23.14 -5.38 3.61
N ALA A 213 22.77 -6.63 3.35
CA ALA A 213 21.46 -7.18 3.65
C ALA A 213 21.58 -8.44 4.51
N ASN A 214 20.62 -8.61 5.43
CA ASN A 214 20.52 -9.78 6.28
C ASN A 214 19.19 -10.52 6.08
N VAL A 215 19.20 -11.80 6.45
CA VAL A 215 18.01 -12.66 6.52
C VAL A 215 17.74 -12.98 7.99
N TYR A 216 16.63 -12.47 8.52
CA TYR A 216 16.15 -12.77 9.86
C TYR A 216 15.05 -13.82 9.79
N TYR A 217 15.12 -14.85 10.62
CA TYR A 217 14.14 -15.93 10.59
C TYR A 217 13.92 -16.54 11.97
N ASN A 218 12.72 -17.06 12.25
CA ASN A 218 12.41 -17.70 13.53
C ASN A 218 12.67 -19.21 13.55
N ARG A 219 12.47 -19.90 12.44
CA ARG A 219 12.62 -21.35 12.32
C ARG A 219 12.96 -21.78 10.88
N GLY A 220 13.38 -23.02 10.73
CA GLY A 220 13.88 -23.56 9.46
C GLY A 220 15.40 -23.62 9.39
N THR A 221 15.92 -24.04 8.23
CA THR A 221 17.36 -24.08 7.94
C THR A 221 17.72 -22.95 6.97
N CYS A 222 18.66 -22.09 7.33
CA CYS A 222 19.13 -20.99 6.48
C CYS A 222 20.53 -21.26 5.92
N ASN A 223 20.61 -21.34 4.58
CA ASN A 223 21.84 -21.50 3.80
C ASN A 223 21.89 -20.44 2.70
N VAL A 224 22.04 -19.18 3.12
CA VAL A 224 22.17 -18.03 2.22
C VAL A 224 23.65 -17.66 2.15
N GLN A 225 24.18 -17.60 0.93
CA GLN A 225 25.58 -17.25 0.69
C GLN A 225 25.76 -15.72 0.78
N SER A 226 26.82 -15.25 1.41
CA SER A 226 27.21 -13.83 1.35
C SER A 226 28.60 -13.68 0.73
N GLN A 227 28.82 -12.57 0.04
CA GLN A 227 30.15 -12.14 -0.42
C GLN A 227 30.93 -11.43 0.70
N PHE A 228 30.26 -11.03 1.78
CA PHE A 228 30.88 -10.44 2.95
C PHE A 228 31.25 -11.51 3.98
N PHE A 229 32.14 -11.16 4.91
CA PHE A 229 32.54 -12.06 5.99
C PHE A 229 31.35 -12.36 6.91
N GLY A 230 31.12 -13.65 7.19
CA GLY A 230 30.07 -14.12 8.10
C GLY A 230 28.83 -14.65 7.38
N SER A 231 27.95 -15.29 8.16
CA SER A 231 26.67 -15.76 7.65
C SER A 231 25.64 -14.62 7.66
N PRO A 232 24.90 -14.37 6.57
CA PRO A 232 23.82 -13.38 6.56
C PRO A 232 22.54 -13.88 7.28
N CYS A 233 22.55 -15.13 7.73
CA CYS A 233 21.44 -15.79 8.40
C CYS A 233 21.45 -15.50 9.91
N ASN A 234 20.41 -14.82 10.39
CA ASN A 234 20.22 -14.47 11.80
C ASN A 234 18.94 -15.13 12.34
N GLN A 235 19.08 -16.19 13.14
CA GLN A 235 17.93 -16.86 13.74
C GLN A 235 17.49 -16.15 15.03
N GLY A 236 16.19 -15.93 15.21
CA GLY A 236 15.63 -15.33 16.42
C GLY A 236 14.14 -15.04 16.32
N SER A 237 13.55 -14.47 17.38
CA SER A 237 12.16 -14.02 17.32
C SER A 237 12.00 -12.91 16.27
N VAL A 238 11.14 -13.12 15.29
CA VAL A 238 10.81 -12.10 14.29
C VAL A 238 9.44 -11.49 14.60
N SER A 239 9.30 -10.19 14.35
CA SER A 239 8.02 -9.49 14.42
C SER A 239 7.65 -8.98 13.04
N ILE A 240 6.49 -9.41 12.54
CA ILE A 240 5.96 -8.93 11.26
C ILE A 240 5.05 -7.74 11.57
N PRO A 241 5.24 -6.57 10.92
CA PRO A 241 4.39 -5.40 11.13
C PRO A 241 2.93 -5.70 10.77
N THR A 242 2.01 -5.35 11.67
CA THR A 242 0.57 -5.32 11.36
C THR A 242 0.14 -3.87 11.20
N THR A 243 -0.34 -3.53 10.01
CA THR A 243 -0.78 -2.18 9.68
C THR A 243 -2.16 -2.28 9.06
N GLY A 244 -3.09 -1.41 9.44
CA GLY A 244 -4.41 -1.33 8.80
C GLY A 244 -4.32 -0.70 7.41
N VAL A 245 -5.44 -0.68 6.70
CA VAL A 245 -5.60 0.22 5.55
C VAL A 245 -5.62 1.64 6.10
N GLN A 246 -4.74 2.49 5.57
CA GLN A 246 -4.73 3.91 5.86
C GLN A 246 -5.14 4.67 4.60
N TRP A 247 -5.93 5.72 4.76
CA TRP A 247 -6.40 6.50 3.62
C TRP A 247 -5.67 7.84 3.55
N THR A 248 -5.27 8.21 2.32
CA THR A 248 -4.66 9.51 2.05
C THR A 248 -5.73 10.61 2.15
N CYS A 249 -5.38 11.75 2.73
CA CYS A 249 -6.28 12.90 2.85
C CYS A 249 -5.47 14.20 2.97
N GLY A 250 -6.16 15.34 2.88
CA GLY A 250 -5.52 16.64 3.09
C GLY A 250 -4.44 16.97 2.05
N ILE A 251 -4.56 16.40 0.85
CA ILE A 251 -3.58 16.60 -0.22
C ILE A 251 -4.06 17.64 -1.22
N ARG A 252 -3.11 18.39 -1.77
CA ARG A 252 -3.29 19.17 -2.99
C ARG A 252 -2.33 18.66 -4.05
N LEU A 253 -2.88 18.33 -5.19
CA LEU A 253 -2.15 17.75 -6.31
C LEU A 253 -2.27 18.68 -7.51
N ASP A 254 -1.16 18.92 -8.20
CA ASP A 254 -1.10 19.62 -9.47
C ASP A 254 -0.12 18.93 -10.41
N GLY A 255 -0.62 18.24 -11.42
CA GLY A 255 0.21 17.58 -12.43
C GLY A 255 -0.36 16.27 -12.95
N THR A 256 0.52 15.43 -13.49
CA THR A 256 0.21 14.10 -14.01
C THR A 256 1.13 13.07 -13.37
N PHE A 257 0.52 12.08 -12.73
CA PHE A 257 1.20 10.95 -12.11
C PHE A 257 0.68 9.68 -12.75
N ASN A 258 1.39 9.20 -13.76
CA ASN A 258 1.04 8.00 -14.50
C ASN A 258 2.22 7.04 -14.54
N CYS A 259 1.97 5.82 -15.02
CA CYS A 259 2.97 4.77 -15.01
C CYS A 259 4.08 4.89 -16.06
N THR A 260 4.00 5.91 -16.93
CA THR A 260 4.96 6.21 -17.98
C THR A 260 5.86 7.38 -17.58
N TYR A 261 5.28 8.42 -16.99
CA TYR A 261 5.98 9.60 -16.51
C TYR A 261 5.22 10.23 -15.34
N ASN A 262 5.97 10.85 -14.44
CA ASN A 262 5.43 11.63 -13.34
C ASN A 262 5.92 13.06 -13.47
N SER A 263 5.02 14.02 -13.53
CA SER A 263 5.34 15.44 -13.51
C SER A 263 4.29 16.20 -12.70
N GLY A 264 4.71 16.90 -11.66
CA GLY A 264 3.78 17.65 -10.85
C GLY A 264 4.30 17.98 -9.47
N THR A 265 3.42 18.60 -8.69
CA THR A 265 3.63 18.96 -7.31
C THR A 265 2.56 18.29 -6.45
N ILE A 266 3.00 17.69 -5.35
CA ILE A 266 2.12 17.18 -4.31
C ILE A 266 2.39 18.00 -3.06
N ILE A 267 1.35 18.65 -2.56
CA ILE A 267 1.39 19.40 -1.31
C ILE A 267 0.62 18.59 -0.27
N GLY A 268 1.32 18.20 0.79
CA GLY A 268 0.77 17.49 1.92
C GLY A 268 -0.06 18.38 2.85
N PRO A 269 -0.77 17.77 3.80
CA PRO A 269 -1.63 18.47 4.77
C PRO A 269 -0.86 19.40 5.72
N ASP A 270 0.44 19.14 5.92
CA ASP A 270 1.37 19.98 6.67
C ASP A 270 1.94 21.15 5.81
N GLY A 271 1.52 21.26 4.56
CA GLY A 271 2.05 22.22 3.59
C GLY A 271 3.40 21.81 2.98
N SER A 272 3.93 20.63 3.32
CA SER A 272 5.15 20.11 2.70
C SER A 272 4.90 19.89 1.20
N SER A 273 5.84 20.34 0.36
CA SER A 273 5.72 20.24 -1.09
C SER A 273 6.78 19.31 -1.64
N THR A 274 6.34 18.32 -2.40
CA THR A 274 7.19 17.41 -3.16
C THR A 274 7.02 17.72 -4.65
N ILE A 275 8.10 18.20 -5.28
CA ILE A 275 8.13 18.48 -6.72
C ILE A 275 8.75 17.27 -7.43
N ILE A 276 8.02 16.74 -8.40
CA ILE A 276 8.42 15.58 -9.19
C ILE A 276 8.51 16.04 -10.64
N SER A 277 9.69 15.94 -11.23
CA SER A 277 9.93 16.25 -12.64
C SER A 277 10.55 15.04 -13.33
N GLY A 278 9.72 14.23 -13.99
CA GLY A 278 10.12 13.03 -14.71
C GLY A 278 9.90 13.11 -16.21
N GLY A 279 10.08 14.30 -16.80
CA GLY A 279 10.03 14.47 -18.24
C GLY A 279 11.20 13.79 -18.95
N PRO A 280 11.00 13.11 -20.10
CA PRO A 280 12.10 12.66 -20.94
C PRO A 280 12.97 13.86 -21.36
N GLY A 281 14.20 13.95 -20.86
CA GLY A 281 15.21 14.87 -21.38
C GLY A 281 15.27 16.29 -20.78
N THR A 282 14.69 16.57 -19.62
CA THR A 282 14.78 17.92 -19.00
C THR A 282 15.65 17.95 -17.74
N SER A 283 16.75 18.71 -17.81
CA SER A 283 17.59 19.13 -16.68
C SER A 283 16.80 20.03 -15.72
N GLN A 284 16.91 19.79 -14.41
CA GLN A 284 16.18 20.56 -13.38
C GLN A 284 16.74 21.97 -13.19
N SER A 285 15.82 22.94 -13.02
CA SER A 285 16.06 24.29 -12.54
C SER A 285 15.55 24.41 -11.11
N SER A 286 16.38 24.90 -10.19
CA SER A 286 16.07 25.04 -8.76
C SER A 286 15.30 26.35 -8.49
N SER A 287 14.18 26.26 -7.78
CA SER A 287 13.46 27.43 -7.27
C SER A 287 13.84 27.72 -5.82
N SER A 288 14.24 28.97 -5.56
CA SER A 288 14.48 29.56 -4.25
C SER A 288 13.17 30.06 -3.61
N GLY A 289 12.68 29.35 -2.59
CA GLY A 289 11.57 29.81 -1.75
C GLY A 289 11.65 29.09 -0.40
N GLY A 290 11.60 29.84 0.70
CA GLY A 290 11.96 29.41 2.06
C GLY A 290 11.09 28.36 2.75
N GLY A 291 10.54 27.39 2.02
CA GLY A 291 9.95 26.16 2.55
C GLY A 291 10.85 24.95 2.29
N THR A 292 10.80 23.93 3.14
CA THR A 292 11.56 22.69 2.96
C THR A 292 11.04 21.93 1.73
N SER A 293 11.60 22.20 0.56
CA SER A 293 11.29 21.51 -0.69
C SER A 293 12.22 20.31 -0.89
N THR A 294 11.67 19.11 -0.99
CA THR A 294 12.42 17.92 -1.42
C THR A 294 12.17 17.68 -2.90
N THR A 295 13.23 17.73 -3.69
CA THR A 295 13.19 17.51 -5.13
C THR A 295 13.62 16.09 -5.44
N PHE A 296 12.77 15.30 -6.10
CA PHE A 296 13.12 13.95 -6.55
C PHE A 296 13.28 13.92 -8.07
N SER A 297 14.41 13.43 -8.56
CA SER A 297 14.63 13.15 -9.98
C SER A 297 14.31 11.68 -10.23
N SER A 298 13.41 11.39 -11.17
CA SER A 298 13.01 10.02 -11.52
C SER A 298 13.98 9.31 -12.46
N GLY A 299 15.27 9.67 -12.45
CA GLY A 299 16.30 8.86 -13.08
C GLY A 299 16.42 7.52 -12.38
N THR A 300 16.92 6.49 -13.05
CA THR A 300 17.20 5.15 -12.50
C THR A 300 18.23 5.10 -11.34
N GLY A 301 18.56 6.25 -10.74
CA GLY A 301 19.41 6.38 -9.58
C GLY A 301 18.61 6.29 -8.28
N SER A 302 19.11 5.51 -7.34
CA SER A 302 18.54 5.28 -6.00
C SER A 302 18.13 6.59 -5.33
N ALA A 303 16.84 6.78 -5.12
CA ALA A 303 16.34 7.89 -4.31
C ALA A 303 16.57 7.57 -2.82
N PHE A 304 17.31 8.44 -2.12
CA PHE A 304 17.34 8.42 -0.67
C PHE A 304 16.04 9.06 -0.17
N ALA A 305 15.01 8.24 0.09
CA ALA A 305 13.83 8.70 0.79
C ALA A 305 14.12 8.72 2.30
N ALA A 306 13.88 9.88 2.93
CA ALA A 306 13.96 10.03 4.37
C ALA A 306 12.91 9.15 5.05
N GLY A 307 13.37 8.35 6.03
CA GLY A 307 12.60 7.72 7.11
C GLY A 307 11.21 7.21 6.79
N SER A 308 11.08 5.95 6.38
CA SER A 308 9.85 5.19 6.63
C SER A 308 9.67 5.06 8.15
N ALA A 309 8.62 5.67 8.68
CA ALA A 309 8.23 5.53 10.08
C ALA A 309 7.84 4.08 10.37
N SER A 310 8.79 3.30 10.88
CA SER A 310 8.49 2.10 11.65
C SER A 310 8.02 2.53 13.04
N ALA A 311 6.83 2.07 13.41
CA ALA A 311 6.33 2.23 14.77
C ALA A 311 7.23 1.44 15.74
N GLY A 312 7.87 2.13 16.68
CA GLY A 312 8.48 1.55 17.89
C GLY A 312 10.02 1.45 17.89
N ARG A 313 10.66 2.36 18.65
CA ARG A 313 12.11 2.49 18.99
C ARG A 313 12.70 1.25 19.74
N PRO A 314 13.98 1.21 20.19
CA PRO A 314 15.20 1.95 19.82
C PRO A 314 16.40 1.01 19.50
N PHE A 315 17.18 1.26 18.45
CA PHE A 315 18.58 0.80 18.41
C PHE A 315 19.48 1.89 17.82
N GLY A 316 20.65 2.06 18.45
CA GLY A 316 21.52 3.22 18.38
C GLY A 316 22.04 3.54 16.98
N ILE A 317 22.06 4.84 16.69
CA ILE A 317 22.64 5.42 15.48
C ILE A 317 24.16 5.41 15.63
N PHE A 318 24.85 4.60 14.85
CA PHE A 318 26.26 4.82 14.55
C PHE A 318 26.35 5.86 13.43
N GLY A 319 26.86 7.05 13.76
CA GLY A 319 27.31 8.01 12.76
C GLY A 319 28.60 7.53 12.13
N GLN A 320 28.54 7.09 10.87
CA GLN A 320 29.73 6.84 10.05
C GLN A 320 29.94 8.04 9.15
N THR A 321 31.01 8.79 9.41
CA THR A 321 31.50 9.86 8.54
C THR A 321 32.38 9.21 7.47
N PHE A 322 31.94 9.24 6.21
CA PHE A 322 32.80 8.86 5.09
C PHE A 322 33.45 10.11 4.51
N THR A 323 34.77 10.24 4.70
CA THR A 323 35.61 11.21 3.98
C THR A 323 36.09 10.58 2.68
N SER A 324 35.64 11.10 1.54
CA SER A 324 36.22 10.83 0.23
C SER A 324 36.67 12.12 -0.43
N GLY A 325 37.99 12.32 -0.53
CA GLY A 325 38.66 13.18 -1.52
C GLY A 325 38.45 14.71 -1.44
N PRO A 326 39.39 15.51 -1.99
CA PRO A 326 39.39 16.95 -1.82
C PRO A 326 38.46 17.62 -2.85
N GLY A 327 37.39 18.26 -2.36
CA GLY A 327 36.58 19.19 -3.15
C GLY A 327 35.09 19.00 -2.92
N VAL A 328 34.50 19.98 -2.22
CA VAL A 328 33.07 20.12 -1.87
C VAL A 328 32.63 19.27 -0.67
N GLN A 329 32.80 19.84 0.52
CA GLN A 329 32.02 19.45 1.68
C GLN A 329 30.60 19.98 1.52
N GLN A 330 29.63 19.09 1.33
CA GLN A 330 28.21 19.41 1.51
C GLN A 330 27.70 18.62 2.71
N SER A 331 27.78 19.24 3.89
CA SER A 331 27.07 18.78 5.07
C SER A 331 25.61 19.20 4.95
N SER A 332 24.72 18.23 4.70
CA SER A 332 23.29 18.42 4.90
C SER A 332 22.87 17.63 6.14
N THR A 333 22.65 18.35 7.23
CA THR A 333 21.94 17.84 8.41
C THR A 333 20.47 18.15 8.20
N THR A 334 19.75 17.22 7.58
CA THR A 334 18.30 17.33 7.40
C THR A 334 17.61 16.47 8.45
N SER A 335 17.14 17.12 9.52
CA SER A 335 16.17 16.51 10.43
C SER A 335 14.78 16.80 9.88
N SER A 336 14.21 15.86 9.12
CA SER A 336 12.83 15.98 8.62
C SER A 336 11.95 14.84 9.13
N THR A 337 10.93 15.21 9.89
CA THR A 337 9.84 14.39 10.41
C THR A 337 8.61 14.43 9.48
N GLY A 338 8.80 14.69 8.18
CA GLY A 338 7.72 14.86 7.20
C GLY A 338 6.96 13.57 6.92
N GLY A 339 6.03 13.21 7.81
CA GLY A 339 5.06 12.15 7.59
C GLY A 339 3.87 12.71 6.80
N GLN A 340 3.36 11.95 5.83
CA GLN A 340 2.02 12.24 5.31
C GLN A 340 1.03 12.15 6.47
N SER A 341 0.23 13.20 6.71
CA SER A 341 -0.86 13.11 7.68
C SER A 341 -1.90 12.15 7.13
N LEU A 342 -2.06 11.04 7.82
CA LEU A 342 -3.05 10.03 7.51
C LEU A 342 -4.31 10.41 8.27
N CYS A 343 -5.44 10.56 7.56
CA CYS A 343 -6.71 10.68 8.27
C CYS A 343 -6.95 9.35 8.97
N SER A 344 -6.91 9.37 10.31
CA SER A 344 -7.19 8.24 11.18
C SER A 344 -8.69 7.88 11.17
N SER A 345 -9.26 7.70 9.98
CA SER A 345 -10.42 6.83 9.82
C SER A 345 -9.87 5.40 9.77
N SER A 346 -9.49 4.86 10.93
CA SER A 346 -9.29 3.42 11.02
C SER A 346 -10.55 2.77 10.48
N VAL A 347 -10.41 1.90 9.47
CA VAL A 347 -11.50 1.07 8.99
C VAL A 347 -12.07 0.34 10.22
N SER A 348 -13.21 0.82 10.73
CA SER A 348 -13.84 0.24 11.91
C SER A 348 -14.34 -1.15 11.55
N GLN A 349 -14.56 -2.01 12.55
CA GLN A 349 -15.09 -3.37 12.34
C GLN A 349 -16.40 -3.43 11.51
N GLN A 350 -17.07 -2.31 11.25
CA GLN A 350 -18.24 -2.24 10.36
C GLN A 350 -17.94 -2.54 8.89
N ASP A 351 -16.72 -2.30 8.38
CA ASP A 351 -16.40 -2.79 7.02
C ASP A 351 -16.10 -4.31 7.01
N ARG A 352 -15.89 -4.93 8.19
CA ARG A 352 -15.81 -6.40 8.29
C ARG A 352 -17.17 -7.06 8.17
N THR A 353 -18.30 -6.39 8.41
CA THR A 353 -19.62 -7.05 8.28
C THR A 353 -19.94 -7.47 6.85
N MET A 354 -19.37 -6.81 5.83
CA MET A 354 -19.49 -7.26 4.43
C MET A 354 -18.65 -8.52 4.14
N ALA A 355 -17.53 -8.72 4.85
CA ALA A 355 -16.67 -9.89 4.67
C ALA A 355 -17.08 -11.09 5.55
N ASN A 356 -17.61 -10.85 6.77
CA ASN A 356 -17.98 -11.92 7.70
C ASN A 356 -19.36 -12.56 7.44
N LEU A 357 -20.27 -11.87 6.73
CA LEU A 357 -21.54 -12.49 6.32
C LEU A 357 -21.34 -13.67 5.33
N TYR A 358 -20.18 -13.76 4.68
CA TYR A 358 -19.84 -14.85 3.77
C TYR A 358 -19.38 -16.13 4.48
N GLN A 359 -18.75 -16.01 5.66
CA GLN A 359 -18.29 -17.19 6.41
C GLN A 359 -19.46 -17.96 7.04
N ILE A 360 -20.53 -17.25 7.43
CA ILE A 360 -21.71 -17.85 8.07
C ILE A 360 -22.63 -18.55 7.06
N LEU A 361 -22.59 -18.18 5.77
CA LEU A 361 -23.43 -18.82 4.75
C LEU A 361 -22.82 -20.07 4.12
N GLN A 362 -21.49 -20.24 4.17
CA GLN A 362 -20.82 -21.44 3.63
C GLN A 362 -20.83 -22.64 4.59
N ASP A 363 -21.03 -22.43 5.90
CA ASP A 363 -21.12 -23.53 6.88
C ASP A 363 -22.53 -24.19 6.93
N THR A 364 -23.50 -23.71 6.13
CA THR A 364 -24.88 -24.27 6.13
C THR A 364 -25.14 -25.35 5.07
N ASP A 365 -24.18 -25.65 4.18
CA ASP A 365 -24.44 -26.53 3.03
C ASP A 365 -23.84 -27.94 3.11
N ASP A 366 -23.20 -28.31 4.24
CA ASP A 366 -22.47 -29.59 4.36
C ASP A 366 -23.07 -30.59 5.38
N SER A 367 -24.29 -30.35 5.89
CA SER A 367 -25.02 -31.36 6.67
C SER A 367 -26.04 -32.09 5.81
N GLY A 368 -25.57 -33.10 5.08
CA GLY A 368 -26.40 -34.07 4.37
C GLY A 368 -27.32 -34.86 5.29
N LYS A 369 -28.46 -34.28 5.66
CA LYS A 369 -29.63 -34.99 6.17
C LYS A 369 -30.82 -34.70 5.26
N SER A 370 -31.17 -35.72 4.48
CA SER A 370 -32.44 -35.84 3.78
C SER A 370 -33.56 -35.92 4.83
N GLU A 371 -34.14 -34.78 5.17
CA GLU A 371 -35.48 -34.73 5.79
C GLU A 371 -36.44 -34.12 4.77
N THR A 372 -37.39 -34.95 4.36
CA THR A 372 -38.54 -34.59 3.53
C THR A 372 -39.45 -33.67 4.35
N MET A 373 -39.47 -32.37 4.02
CA MET A 373 -40.45 -31.43 4.58
C MET A 373 -41.63 -31.20 3.61
N PRO A 374 -42.86 -31.03 4.14
CA PRO A 374 -44.07 -30.95 3.35
C PRO A 374 -44.30 -29.58 2.73
N ALA A 375 -45.05 -29.58 1.63
CA ALA A 375 -45.45 -28.41 0.87
C ALA A 375 -46.18 -27.36 1.73
N LEU A 376 -45.64 -26.14 1.76
CA LEU A 376 -46.28 -24.96 2.33
C LEU A 376 -47.06 -24.23 1.24
N GLN A 377 -48.40 -24.28 1.35
CA GLN A 377 -49.34 -23.47 0.57
C GLN A 377 -49.12 -21.97 0.88
N MET A 378 -48.83 -21.19 -0.15
CA MET A 378 -48.90 -19.73 -0.13
C MET A 378 -50.36 -19.29 -0.22
N TYR A 379 -50.88 -18.68 0.84
CA TYR A 379 -52.09 -17.85 0.78
C TYR A 379 -51.69 -16.44 0.33
N ALA A 380 -52.24 -16.00 -0.80
CA ALA A 380 -52.25 -14.60 -1.21
C ALA A 380 -53.41 -13.89 -0.48
N VAL A 381 -53.12 -12.75 0.15
CA VAL A 381 -54.14 -11.80 0.61
C VAL A 381 -53.94 -10.50 -0.19
N LEU A 382 -55.06 -10.03 -0.74
CA LEU A 382 -55.27 -8.83 -1.54
C LEU A 382 -54.88 -7.54 -0.83
#